data_AF-A0A8R1END6-F1
#
_entry.id   AF-A0A8R1END6-F1
#
_cell.length_a   1.000
_cell.length_b   1.000
_cell.length_c   1.000
_cell.angle_alpha   90.00
_cell.angle_beta   90.00
_cell.angle_gamma   90.00
#
_symmetry.space_group_name_H-M   'P 1'
#
loop_
_entity.id
_entity.type
_entity.pdbx_description
1 polymer ?
#
loop_
_entity_poly.entity_id
_entity_poly.type
_entity_poly.pdbx_seq_one_letter_code
_entity_poly.pdbx_strand_id
1 'polypeptide(L)'
;MNAEEEKMSKFRKRMERDAYSVLVSFKDGATPKQLETRMDETLGYTYHGKYQQGGVSDMAQLLREHEKVRPFIEGRFKIVVTEEVSDLVALIAKQKDNKRKKKGGAPKTNRPLTSVGFHRNPFSGGLGVRTSPKNNPRTFSSMGRPKMQKVRF
;
A
#
# COMPACT_ATOMS: atom_id res chain seq x y z
N MET A 1 15.81 -38.15 15.85
CA MET A 1 15.08 -37.25 14.93
C MET A 1 16.08 -36.74 13.91
N ASN A 2 15.75 -36.77 12.62
CA ASN A 2 16.67 -36.40 11.55
C ASN A 2 16.86 -34.88 11.55
N ALA A 3 18.10 -34.40 11.59
CA ALA A 3 18.42 -32.97 11.63
C ALA A 3 17.82 -32.16 10.46
N GLU A 4 17.50 -32.83 9.35
CA GLU A 4 16.83 -32.23 8.19
C GLU A 4 15.33 -32.00 8.43
N GLU A 5 14.63 -32.94 9.08
CA GLU A 5 13.22 -32.80 9.44
C GLU A 5 13.00 -31.61 10.40
N GLU A 6 13.91 -31.41 11.35
CA GLU A 6 13.85 -30.26 12.25
C GLU A 6 14.05 -28.93 11.52
N LYS A 7 14.96 -28.88 10.54
CA LYS A 7 15.19 -27.68 9.71
C LYS A 7 13.96 -27.37 8.86
N MET A 8 13.38 -28.38 8.22
CA MET A 8 12.15 -28.24 7.43
C MET A 8 11.00 -27.75 8.30
N SER A 9 10.82 -28.33 9.50
CA SER A 9 9.79 -27.91 10.45
C SER A 9 9.95 -26.45 10.91
N LYS A 10 11.17 -26.04 11.25
CA LYS A 10 11.48 -24.64 11.61
C LYS A 10 11.18 -23.68 10.46
N PHE A 11 11.57 -24.05 9.24
CA PHE A 11 11.33 -23.23 8.06
C PHE A 11 9.84 -23.11 7.75
N ARG A 12 9.11 -24.24 7.80
CA ARG A 12 7.66 -24.30 7.62
C ARG A 12 6.92 -23.41 8.62
N LYS A 13 7.25 -23.48 9.91
CA LYS A 13 6.65 -22.62 10.95
C LYS A 13 6.87 -21.13 10.66
N ARG A 14 8.06 -20.76 10.17
CA ARG A 14 8.33 -19.38 9.76
C ARG A 14 7.45 -18.97 8.58
N MET A 15 7.33 -19.82 7.56
CA MET A 15 6.47 -19.57 6.41
C MET A 15 5.00 -19.38 6.82
N GLU A 16 4.49 -20.27 7.65
CA GLU A 16 3.13 -20.22 8.19
C GLU A 16 2.88 -18.92 8.94
N ARG A 17 3.78 -18.55 9.87
CA ARG A 17 3.69 -17.32 10.65
C ARG A 17 3.68 -16.07 9.76
N ASP A 18 4.62 -15.99 8.83
CA ASP A 18 4.78 -14.82 7.96
C ASP A 18 3.55 -14.70 7.02
N ALA A 19 3.12 -15.80 6.39
CA ALA A 19 1.93 -15.82 5.54
C ALA A 19 0.65 -15.46 6.31
N TYR A 20 0.47 -16.02 7.52
CA TYR A 20 -0.66 -15.72 8.38
C TYR A 20 -0.70 -14.24 8.76
N SER A 21 0.43 -13.66 9.17
CA SER A 21 0.50 -12.25 9.55
C SER A 21 0.07 -11.30 8.43
N VAL A 22 0.46 -11.62 7.19
CA VAL A 22 0.07 -10.82 6.02
C VAL A 22 -1.40 -11.06 5.68
N LEU A 23 -1.90 -12.29 5.83
CA LEU A 23 -3.30 -12.63 5.56
C LEU A 23 -4.27 -11.86 6.49
N VAL A 24 -3.89 -11.58 7.74
CA VAL A 24 -4.66 -10.74 8.68
C VAL A 24 -5.00 -9.37 8.10
N SER A 25 -4.13 -8.80 7.26
CA SER A 25 -4.36 -7.49 6.63
C SER A 25 -5.51 -7.48 5.60
N PHE A 26 -5.99 -8.65 5.20
CA PHE A 26 -7.07 -8.82 4.23
C PHE A 26 -8.43 -9.04 4.89
N LYS A 27 -9.24 -7.96 4.96
CA LYS A 27 -10.64 -7.97 5.43
C LYS A 27 -11.48 -9.11 4.81
N ASP A 28 -11.39 -9.26 3.48
CA ASP A 28 -12.22 -10.19 2.70
C ASP A 28 -11.46 -11.47 2.30
N GLY A 29 -10.33 -11.75 2.96
CA GLY A 29 -9.41 -12.81 2.55
C GLY A 29 -8.60 -12.46 1.30
N ALA A 30 -7.73 -13.39 0.89
CA ALA A 30 -6.82 -13.21 -0.25
C ALA A 30 -6.66 -14.52 -1.03
N THR A 31 -6.45 -14.41 -2.34
CA THR A 31 -5.94 -15.56 -3.11
C THR A 31 -4.45 -15.78 -2.77
N PRO A 32 -3.90 -16.99 -2.97
CA PRO A 32 -2.49 -17.28 -2.74
C PRO A 32 -1.56 -16.29 -3.45
N LYS A 33 -1.89 -15.95 -4.71
CA LYS A 33 -1.13 -14.98 -5.51
C LYS A 33 -1.19 -13.56 -4.93
N GLN A 34 -2.37 -13.11 -4.48
CA GLN A 34 -2.50 -11.80 -3.82
C GLN A 34 -1.71 -11.74 -2.52
N LEU A 35 -1.67 -12.85 -1.78
CA LEU A 35 -0.91 -12.95 -0.55
C LEU A 35 0.59 -12.86 -0.83
N GLU A 36 1.10 -13.60 -1.82
CA GLU A 36 2.51 -13.53 -2.23
C GLU A 36 2.93 -12.12 -2.64
N THR A 37 2.13 -11.43 -3.47
CA THR A 37 2.41 -10.03 -3.83
C THR A 37 2.46 -9.14 -2.60
N ARG A 38 1.52 -9.33 -1.66
CA ARG A 38 1.50 -8.52 -0.44
C ARG A 38 2.66 -8.85 0.50
N MET A 39 3.13 -10.09 0.54
CA MET A 39 4.33 -10.47 1.28
C MET A 39 5.56 -9.77 0.71
N ASP A 40 5.70 -9.70 -0.61
CA ASP A 40 6.78 -8.95 -1.25
C ASP A 40 6.75 -7.47 -0.86
N GLU A 41 5.56 -6.84 -0.92
CA GLU A 41 5.38 -5.44 -0.53
C GLU A 41 5.62 -5.14 0.96
N THR A 42 5.38 -6.11 1.85
CA THR A 42 5.39 -5.88 3.30
C THR A 42 6.66 -6.38 3.98
N LEU A 43 7.20 -7.51 3.53
CA LEU A 43 8.39 -8.16 4.06
C LEU A 43 9.62 -7.96 3.16
N GLY A 44 9.43 -7.56 1.90
CA GLY A 44 10.51 -7.44 0.91
C GLY A 44 10.96 -8.79 0.33
N TYR A 45 10.21 -9.86 0.57
CA TYR A 45 10.49 -11.19 0.02
C TYR A 45 9.25 -12.06 -0.08
N THR A 46 9.34 -13.11 -0.89
CA THR A 46 8.35 -14.18 -0.99
C THR A 46 9.01 -15.55 -0.83
N TYR A 47 8.17 -16.58 -0.70
CA TYR A 47 8.60 -17.98 -0.67
C TYR A 47 8.48 -18.68 -2.02
N HIS A 48 8.28 -17.92 -3.10
CA HIS A 48 8.21 -18.47 -4.44
C HIS A 48 9.49 -19.27 -4.76
N GLY A 49 9.32 -20.52 -5.17
CA GLY A 49 10.43 -21.46 -5.40
C GLY A 49 11.10 -22.04 -4.14
N LYS A 50 10.67 -21.66 -2.93
CA LYS A 50 11.23 -22.14 -1.65
C LYS A 50 10.25 -23.00 -0.83
N TYR A 51 9.01 -23.19 -1.30
CA TYR A 51 7.99 -23.99 -0.59
C TYR A 51 8.48 -25.40 -0.25
N GLN A 52 9.22 -26.04 -1.16
CA GLN A 52 9.75 -27.38 -0.98
C GLN A 52 10.71 -27.49 0.21
N GLN A 53 11.40 -26.40 0.57
CA GLN A 53 12.28 -26.36 1.77
C GLN A 53 11.48 -26.46 3.08
N GLY A 54 10.19 -26.15 3.03
CA GLY A 54 9.24 -26.33 4.15
C GLY A 54 8.39 -27.59 4.03
N GLY A 55 8.65 -28.46 3.04
CA GLY A 55 7.81 -29.64 2.78
C GLY A 55 6.41 -29.30 2.26
N VAL A 56 6.25 -28.14 1.61
CA VAL A 56 4.98 -27.68 1.04
C VAL A 56 5.16 -27.45 -0.46
N SER A 57 4.12 -27.70 -1.25
CA SER A 57 4.19 -27.53 -2.71
C SER A 57 4.03 -26.06 -3.11
N ASP A 58 3.07 -25.38 -2.51
CA ASP A 58 2.68 -24.02 -2.86
C ASP A 58 2.06 -23.26 -1.68
N MET A 59 1.81 -21.96 -1.88
CA MET A 59 1.13 -21.13 -0.88
C MET A 59 -0.29 -21.63 -0.56
N ALA A 60 -1.00 -22.22 -1.53
CA ALA A 60 -2.35 -22.72 -1.31
C ALA A 60 -2.37 -23.92 -0.36
N GLN A 61 -1.41 -24.83 -0.46
CA GLN A 61 -1.24 -25.95 0.47
C GLN A 61 -0.89 -25.43 1.86
N LEU A 62 0.05 -24.47 1.97
CA LEU A 62 0.43 -23.85 3.24
C LEU A 62 -0.81 -23.28 3.97
N LEU A 63 -1.67 -22.56 3.24
CA LEU A 63 -2.88 -21.94 3.80
C LEU A 63 -3.98 -22.96 4.12
N ARG A 64 -4.08 -24.06 3.38
CA ARG A 64 -5.06 -25.14 3.66
C ARG A 64 -4.72 -25.93 4.92
N GLU A 65 -3.43 -26.15 5.16
CA GLU A 65 -2.96 -26.92 6.30
C GLU A 65 -2.94 -26.09 7.61
N HIS A 66 -3.09 -24.77 7.52
CA HIS A 66 -3.07 -23.89 8.69
C HIS A 66 -4.40 -23.92 9.46
N GLU A 67 -4.37 -24.27 10.75
CA GLU A 67 -5.55 -24.49 11.60
C GLU A 67 -6.52 -23.29 11.67
N LYS A 68 -5.97 -22.07 11.75
CA LYS A 68 -6.73 -20.81 11.85
C LYS A 68 -7.17 -20.22 10.50
N VAL A 69 -6.93 -20.90 9.38
CA VAL A 69 -7.26 -20.40 8.04
C VAL A 69 -8.28 -21.31 7.39
N ARG A 70 -9.29 -20.72 6.73
CA ARG A 70 -10.30 -21.46 5.98
C ARG A 70 -10.36 -20.98 4.54
N PRO A 71 -10.63 -21.88 3.58
CA PRO A 71 -11.02 -21.47 2.25
C PRO A 71 -12.34 -20.71 2.32
N PHE A 72 -12.44 -19.69 1.49
CA PHE A 72 -13.58 -18.83 1.28
C PHE A 72 -13.96 -18.89 -0.21
N ILE A 73 -14.96 -18.11 -0.59
CA ILE A 73 -15.49 -18.04 -1.95
C ILE A 73 -14.36 -17.70 -2.96
N GLU A 74 -14.45 -18.26 -4.17
CA GLU A 74 -13.54 -17.98 -5.29
C GLU A 74 -12.05 -18.32 -5.04
N GLY A 75 -11.77 -19.34 -4.22
CA GLY A 75 -10.38 -19.76 -3.95
C GLY A 75 -9.58 -18.77 -3.11
N ARG A 76 -10.27 -17.89 -2.38
CA ARG A 76 -9.67 -16.99 -1.40
C ARG A 76 -9.53 -17.71 -0.06
N PHE A 77 -8.58 -17.30 0.75
CA PHE A 77 -8.39 -17.80 2.11
C PHE A 77 -8.68 -16.67 3.10
N LYS A 78 -9.36 -17.00 4.20
CA LYS A 78 -9.69 -16.05 5.25
C LYS A 78 -9.38 -16.64 6.63
N ILE A 79 -8.97 -15.77 7.54
CA ILE A 79 -8.70 -16.17 8.92
C ILE A 79 -10.02 -16.37 9.66
N VAL A 80 -10.09 -17.46 10.43
CA VAL A 80 -11.16 -17.69 11.40
C VAL A 80 -10.92 -16.72 12.55
N VAL A 81 -11.88 -15.82 12.79
CA VAL A 81 -11.75 -14.81 13.83
C VAL A 81 -11.87 -15.51 15.19
N THR A 82 -10.74 -15.68 15.87
CA THR A 82 -10.67 -16.05 17.29
C THR A 82 -10.70 -14.78 18.16
N GLU A 83 -11.00 -14.91 19.45
CA GLU A 83 -11.04 -13.77 20.39
C GLU A 83 -9.75 -12.92 20.31
N GLU A 84 -8.59 -13.59 20.27
CA GLU A 84 -7.25 -12.99 20.14
C GLU A 84 -7.08 -12.07 18.91
N VAL A 85 -7.78 -12.37 17.82
CA VAL A 85 -7.60 -11.71 16.52
C VAL A 85 -8.80 -10.80 16.20
N SER A 86 -9.86 -10.87 17.02
CA SER A 86 -11.10 -10.12 16.80
C SER A 86 -10.89 -8.61 16.82
N ASP A 87 -10.13 -8.11 17.80
CA ASP A 87 -9.81 -6.69 17.94
C ASP A 87 -8.97 -6.17 16.77
N LEU A 88 -7.96 -6.95 16.35
CA LEU A 88 -7.10 -6.65 15.21
C LEU A 88 -7.90 -6.60 13.91
N VAL A 89 -8.77 -7.58 13.67
CA VAL A 89 -9.64 -7.61 12.48
C VAL A 89 -10.62 -6.44 12.48
N ALA A 90 -11.20 -6.09 13.64
CA ALA A 90 -12.09 -4.95 13.79
C ALA A 90 -11.37 -3.62 13.51
N LEU A 91 -10.14 -3.44 14.00
CA LEU A 91 -9.31 -2.26 13.72
C LEU A 91 -8.97 -2.15 12.22
N ILE A 92 -8.58 -3.24 11.59
CA ILE A 92 -8.25 -3.27 10.16
C ILE A 92 -9.48 -2.96 9.30
N ALA A 93 -10.64 -3.50 9.67
CA ALA A 93 -11.90 -3.20 8.98
C ALA A 93 -12.23 -1.70 9.05
N LYS A 94 -12.16 -1.10 10.25
CA LYS A 94 -12.38 0.35 10.46
C LYS A 94 -11.40 1.21 9.67
N GLN A 95 -10.12 0.87 9.64
CA GLN A 95 -9.11 1.61 8.88
C GLN A 95 -9.34 1.57 7.36
N LYS A 96 -9.71 0.42 6.81
CA LYS A 96 -10.02 0.28 5.37
C LYS A 96 -11.26 1.07 4.98
N ASP A 97 -12.29 1.07 5.81
CA ASP A 97 -13.52 1.83 5.55
C ASP A 97 -13.26 3.35 5.60
N ASN A 98 -12.40 3.82 6.51
CA ASN A 98 -11.99 5.22 6.58
C ASN A 98 -11.12 5.67 5.38
N LYS A 99 -10.25 4.80 4.84
CA LYS A 99 -9.50 5.10 3.60
C LYS A 99 -10.41 5.21 2.38
N ARG A 100 -11.46 4.39 2.29
CA ARG A 100 -12.47 4.50 1.22
C ARG A 100 -13.26 5.82 1.32
N LYS A 101 -13.61 6.26 2.53
CA LYS A 101 -14.26 7.57 2.75
C LYS A 101 -13.39 8.76 2.34
N LYS A 102 -12.06 8.70 2.52
CA LYS A 102 -11.14 9.77 2.07
C LYS A 102 -10.94 9.87 0.55
N LYS A 103 -11.40 8.88 -0.23
CA LYS A 103 -11.40 8.93 -1.71
C LYS A 103 -12.73 9.39 -2.30
N GLY A 104 -13.75 9.66 -1.48
CA GLY A 104 -14.95 10.38 -1.89
C GLY A 104 -14.61 11.87 -2.06
N GLY A 105 -14.80 12.38 -3.27
CA GLY A 105 -14.37 13.71 -3.69
C GLY A 105 -14.78 14.80 -2.70
N ALA A 106 -13.80 15.57 -2.24
CA ALA A 106 -14.10 16.93 -1.82
C ALA A 106 -14.59 17.66 -3.08
N PRO A 107 -15.83 18.19 -3.13
CA PRO A 107 -16.12 19.23 -4.11
C PRO A 107 -15.07 20.31 -3.88
N LYS A 108 -14.47 20.80 -4.98
CA LYS A 108 -13.62 21.99 -4.95
C LYS A 108 -14.48 23.13 -4.40
N THR A 109 -14.49 23.31 -3.08
CA THR A 109 -15.01 24.51 -2.48
C THR A 109 -14.00 25.60 -2.83
N ASN A 110 -14.47 26.58 -3.60
CA ASN A 110 -13.72 27.78 -3.91
C ASN A 110 -13.33 28.45 -2.59
N ARG A 111 -12.10 28.22 -2.13
CA ARG A 111 -11.51 29.08 -1.10
C ARG A 111 -11.40 30.48 -1.72
N PRO A 112 -12.06 31.50 -1.16
CA PRO A 112 -11.78 32.85 -1.59
C PRO A 112 -10.31 33.15 -1.32
N LEU A 113 -9.59 33.60 -2.35
CA LEU A 113 -8.28 34.21 -2.21
C LEU A 113 -8.46 35.51 -1.42
N THR A 114 -8.26 35.47 -0.11
CA THR A 114 -7.96 36.69 0.65
C THR A 114 -6.46 36.73 0.84
N SER A 115 -5.85 37.64 0.08
CA SER A 115 -4.47 38.08 0.24
C SER A 115 -4.22 38.68 1.63
N VAL A 116 -2.94 38.91 1.90
CA VAL A 116 -2.35 39.77 2.94
C VAL A 116 -1.82 39.02 4.16
N GLY A 117 -0.48 38.93 4.22
CA GLY A 117 0.28 38.45 5.36
C GLY A 117 1.78 38.58 5.10
N PHE A 118 2.27 39.82 5.04
CA PHE A 118 3.68 40.16 4.91
C PHE A 118 4.49 39.62 6.09
N HIS A 119 5.34 38.60 5.88
CA HIS A 119 6.44 38.33 6.81
C HIS A 119 7.62 39.25 6.45
N ARG A 120 7.57 40.48 6.96
CA ARG A 120 8.77 41.31 7.12
C ARG A 120 9.56 40.75 8.30
N ASN A 121 10.67 40.08 8.02
CA ASN A 121 11.67 39.76 9.05
C ASN A 121 12.58 41.00 9.23
N PRO A 122 12.69 41.63 10.41
CA PRO A 122 13.43 42.88 10.59
C PRO A 122 14.83 42.67 11.21
N PHE A 123 15.56 41.63 10.82
CA PHE A 123 16.90 41.34 11.36
C PHE A 123 17.81 40.68 10.32
N SER A 124 18.33 41.45 9.38
CA SER A 124 19.73 41.33 8.93
C SER A 124 20.11 42.55 8.08
N GLY A 125 20.65 43.56 8.76
CA GLY A 125 21.41 44.62 8.10
C GLY A 125 22.72 44.05 7.55
N GLY A 126 22.97 44.30 6.27
CA GLY A 126 24.24 44.01 5.62
C GLY A 126 24.28 44.73 4.29
N LEU A 127 24.97 45.89 4.28
CA LEU A 127 25.21 46.77 3.14
C LEU A 127 25.67 45.98 1.90
N GLY A 128 25.16 46.40 0.75
CA GLY A 128 25.29 45.66 -0.49
C GLY A 128 26.56 45.91 -1.30
N VAL A 129 26.63 45.19 -2.42
CA VAL A 129 27.33 45.63 -3.63
C VAL A 129 26.66 44.99 -4.85
N ARG A 130 26.47 45.84 -5.85
CA ARG A 130 25.92 45.59 -7.19
C ARG A 130 26.79 44.60 -7.96
N THR A 131 26.20 43.64 -8.70
CA THR A 131 26.46 43.38 -10.15
C THR A 131 25.79 42.07 -10.64
N SER A 132 24.90 42.22 -11.63
CA SER A 132 24.55 41.30 -12.73
C SER A 132 24.01 39.86 -12.45
N PRO A 133 22.69 39.62 -12.60
CA PRO A 133 22.17 38.27 -12.79
C PRO A 133 22.31 37.84 -14.26
N LYS A 134 23.09 36.78 -14.52
CA LYS A 134 23.04 36.06 -15.80
C LYS A 134 21.65 35.44 -15.95
N ASN A 135 20.87 36.03 -16.85
CA ASN A 135 19.63 35.53 -17.43
C ASN A 135 19.76 34.06 -17.85
N ASN A 136 18.90 33.19 -17.32
CA ASN A 136 18.30 32.13 -18.13
C ASN A 136 16.95 31.63 -17.55
N PRO A 137 15.84 32.37 -17.70
CA PRO A 137 14.52 31.80 -17.49
C PRO A 137 14.07 31.05 -18.76
N ARG A 138 13.98 29.72 -18.68
CA ARG A 138 13.27 28.91 -19.70
C ARG A 138 11.81 29.34 -19.71
N THR A 139 11.45 30.04 -20.77
CA THR A 139 10.10 30.50 -21.09
C THR A 139 9.15 29.34 -21.38
N PHE A 140 8.01 29.39 -20.71
CA PHE A 140 6.75 28.77 -21.12
C PHE A 140 6.39 29.22 -22.54
N SER A 141 6.00 28.30 -23.42
CA SER A 141 5.16 28.62 -24.58
C SER A 141 3.89 27.76 -24.54
N SER A 142 2.79 28.39 -24.19
CA SER A 142 1.43 27.91 -24.41
C SER A 142 1.08 28.08 -25.89
N MET A 143 0.74 27.00 -26.58
CA MET A 143 -0.07 27.06 -27.80
C MET A 143 -1.36 26.29 -27.52
N GLY A 144 -2.40 27.06 -27.18
CA GLY A 144 -3.75 26.57 -27.01
C GLY A 144 -4.32 26.06 -28.33
N ARG A 145 -4.99 24.92 -28.28
CA ARG A 145 -5.78 24.37 -29.40
C ARG A 145 -7.14 25.07 -29.44
N PRO A 146 -7.54 25.74 -30.53
CA PRO A 146 -8.92 26.21 -30.68
C PRO A 146 -9.85 25.05 -31.04
N LYS A 147 -10.98 24.97 -30.34
CA LYS A 147 -12.13 24.10 -30.64
C LYS A 147 -12.80 24.58 -31.93
N MET A 148 -12.83 23.77 -32.99
CA MET A 148 -13.74 24.00 -34.11
C MET A 148 -15.14 23.50 -33.77
N GLN A 149 -16.10 24.40 -33.95
CA GLN A 149 -17.52 24.24 -33.70
C GLN A 149 -18.19 23.58 -34.90
N LYS A 150 -19.08 22.63 -34.61
CA LYS A 150 -19.82 21.80 -35.57
C LYS A 150 -20.93 22.64 -36.22
N VAL A 151 -20.91 22.83 -37.53
CA VAL A 151 -22.04 23.35 -38.31
C VAL A 151 -22.78 22.17 -38.94
N ARG A 152 -24.08 22.06 -38.65
CA ARG A 152 -24.99 21.09 -39.27
C ARG A 152 -25.44 21.65 -40.62
N PHE A 153 -25.55 20.78 -41.62
CA PHE A 153 -26.45 20.98 -42.75
C PHE A 153 -27.81 20.37 -42.40
#